data_AF-A0A531M279-F1
#
_entry.id   AF-A0A531M279-F1
#
_cell.length_a   1.000
_cell.length_b   1.000
_cell.length_c   1.000
_cell.angle_alpha   90.00
_cell.angle_beta   90.00
_cell.angle_gamma   90.00
#
_symmetry.space_group_name_H-M   'P 1'
#
loop_
_entity.id
_entity.type
_entity.pdbx_description
1 polymer ?
#
loop_
_entity_poly.entity_id
_entity_poly.type
_entity_poly.pdbx_seq_one_letter_code
_entity_poly.pdbx_strand_id
1 'polypeptide(L)'
;DYDMLDDSPIDRYFLDSILDDRPLAFVAFDHHTMWANTILLEEVRLLHGKALGPGNEVVMGGDGLATGELREVEAFGPVNVYAGTFRSSLGLSTGGEPPEPPTPEERALDRASIKAALAWCARHGITSIHNMDGNLYTLELLD
;
A
#
# COMPACT_ATOMS: atom_id res chain seq x y z
N ASP A 1 14.14 8.52 -12.21
CA ASP A 1 13.44 7.90 -13.33
C ASP A 1 13.30 6.43 -13.01
N TYR A 2 12.09 5.88 -13.09
CA TYR A 2 11.81 4.47 -12.79
C TYR A 2 11.82 3.62 -14.05
N ASP A 3 12.75 3.89 -14.96
CA ASP A 3 12.97 3.06 -16.15
C ASP A 3 13.44 1.67 -15.71
N MET A 4 12.46 0.78 -15.57
CA MET A 4 12.64 -0.62 -15.20
C MET A 4 12.49 -1.55 -16.41
N LEU A 5 11.95 -1.05 -17.52
CA LEU A 5 11.86 -1.77 -18.79
C LEU A 5 12.63 -0.96 -19.85
N ASP A 6 13.40 -1.65 -20.69
CA ASP A 6 14.17 -1.03 -21.76
C ASP A 6 13.23 -0.23 -22.70
N ASP A 7 13.28 1.11 -22.58
CA ASP A 7 12.51 2.09 -23.35
C ASP A 7 10.97 2.01 -23.25
N SER A 8 10.41 1.44 -22.17
CA SER A 8 8.95 1.44 -21.95
C SER A 8 8.58 1.76 -20.51
N PRO A 9 7.64 2.69 -20.25
CA PRO A 9 7.18 2.95 -18.90
C PRO A 9 6.42 1.73 -18.35
N ILE A 10 6.52 1.49 -17.04
CA ILE A 10 5.59 0.58 -16.37
C ILE A 10 4.24 1.29 -16.30
N ASP A 11 3.23 0.70 -16.93
CA ASP A 11 1.85 1.18 -16.90
C ASP A 11 0.87 0.03 -16.61
N ARG A 12 -0.42 0.36 -16.51
CA ARG A 12 -1.50 -0.58 -16.23
C ARG A 12 -1.59 -1.66 -17.30
N TYR A 13 -1.29 -1.33 -18.56
CA TYR A 13 -1.36 -2.28 -19.67
C TYR A 13 -0.25 -3.31 -19.58
N PHE A 14 0.95 -2.91 -19.17
CA PHE A 14 2.04 -3.83 -18.86
C PHE A 14 1.64 -4.77 -17.72
N LEU A 15 1.07 -4.26 -16.63
CA LEU A 15 0.59 -5.09 -15.52
C LEU A 15 -0.58 -6.01 -15.93
N ASP A 16 -1.52 -5.53 -16.74
CA ASP A 16 -2.62 -6.35 -17.29
C ASP A 16 -2.04 -7.49 -18.14
N SER A 17 -0.97 -7.27 -18.91
CA SER A 17 -0.31 -8.32 -19.69
C SER A 17 0.32 -9.43 -18.84
N ILE A 18 0.66 -9.13 -17.57
CA ILE A 18 1.16 -10.12 -16.60
C ILE A 18 -0.01 -10.85 -15.95
N LEU A 19 -1.06 -10.12 -15.57
CA LEU A 19 -2.20 -10.63 -14.82
C LEU A 19 -3.43 -9.74 -15.01
N ASP A 20 -4.35 -10.17 -15.87
CA ASP A 20 -5.55 -9.43 -16.27
C ASP A 20 -6.84 -9.89 -15.56
N ASP A 21 -6.79 -10.97 -14.78
CA ASP A 21 -7.99 -11.59 -14.16
C ASP A 21 -8.18 -11.25 -12.67
N ARG A 22 -7.25 -10.52 -12.06
CA ARG A 22 -7.30 -10.13 -10.65
C ARG A 22 -6.48 -8.87 -10.35
N PRO A 23 -6.74 -8.19 -9.22
CA PRO A 23 -5.98 -7.01 -8.82
C PRO A 23 -4.48 -7.29 -8.66
N LEU A 24 -3.64 -6.40 -9.18
CA LEU A 24 -2.18 -6.46 -9.08
C LEU A 24 -1.61 -5.06 -8.83
N ALA A 25 -0.67 -4.95 -7.88
CA ALA A 25 0.14 -3.76 -7.71
C ALA A 25 1.61 -4.07 -7.42
N PHE A 26 2.51 -3.21 -7.89
CA PHE A 26 3.94 -3.20 -7.56
C PHE A 26 4.32 -1.89 -6.89
N VAL A 27 5.17 -1.97 -5.86
CA VAL A 27 5.73 -0.79 -5.19
C VAL A 27 7.19 -0.59 -5.61
N ALA A 28 7.56 0.65 -5.87
CA ALA A 28 8.95 1.04 -6.09
C ALA A 28 9.80 0.75 -4.85
N PHE A 29 11.11 0.57 -5.05
CA PHE A 29 12.05 0.25 -3.99
C PHE A 29 12.17 1.35 -2.91
N ASP A 30 11.85 2.59 -3.25
CA ASP A 30 11.86 3.73 -2.32
C ASP A 30 10.51 3.94 -1.63
N HIS A 31 9.50 3.14 -1.98
CA HIS A 31 8.14 3.18 -1.45
C HIS A 31 7.34 4.47 -1.76
N HIS A 32 7.77 5.30 -2.71
CA HIS A 32 7.08 6.54 -3.09
C HIS A 32 6.23 6.43 -4.35
N THR A 33 6.35 5.33 -5.09
CA THR A 33 5.56 5.10 -6.31
C THR A 33 5.03 3.68 -6.33
N MET A 34 3.78 3.53 -6.78
CA MET A 34 3.12 2.24 -6.96
C MET A 34 2.52 2.17 -8.36
N TRP A 35 2.57 1.01 -8.98
CA TRP A 35 1.87 0.72 -10.23
C TRP A 35 0.74 -0.26 -9.96
N ALA A 36 -0.45 0.01 -10.48
CA ALA A 36 -1.62 -0.85 -10.36
C ALA A 36 -2.20 -1.21 -11.73
N ASN A 37 -2.70 -2.44 -11.86
CA ASN A 37 -3.38 -2.91 -13.08
C ASN A 37 -4.80 -2.34 -13.21
N THR A 38 -5.43 -2.54 -14.36
CA THR A 38 -6.74 -1.90 -14.66
C THR A 38 -7.82 -2.33 -13.67
N ILE A 39 -7.93 -3.62 -13.36
CA ILE A 39 -8.91 -4.13 -12.39
C ILE A 39 -8.75 -3.45 -11.04
N LEU A 40 -7.53 -3.36 -10.52
CA LEU A 40 -7.30 -2.74 -9.22
C LEU A 40 -7.66 -1.25 -9.24
N LEU A 41 -7.29 -0.51 -10.29
CA LEU A 41 -7.65 0.90 -10.43
C LEU A 41 -9.17 1.12 -10.46
N GLU A 42 -9.94 0.20 -11.04
CA GLU A 42 -11.41 0.24 -11.02
C GLU A 42 -11.96 -0.03 -9.62
N GLU A 43 -11.50 -1.10 -8.96
CA GLU A 43 -11.91 -1.50 -7.61
C GLU A 43 -11.66 -0.38 -6.58
N VAL A 44 -10.50 0.29 -6.68
CA VAL A 44 -10.15 1.41 -5.79
C VAL A 44 -10.58 2.78 -6.30
N ARG A 45 -11.33 2.83 -7.42
CA ARG A 45 -11.90 4.04 -8.02
C ARG A 45 -10.86 5.12 -8.36
N LEU A 46 -9.69 4.69 -8.84
CA LEU A 46 -8.61 5.57 -9.29
C LEU A 46 -8.46 5.63 -10.81
N LEU A 47 -9.14 4.78 -11.59
CA LEU A 47 -9.01 4.75 -13.05
C LEU A 47 -9.31 6.11 -13.71
N HIS A 48 -10.20 6.92 -13.12
CA HIS A 48 -10.57 8.25 -13.62
C HIS A 48 -9.84 9.40 -12.91
N GLY A 49 -8.76 9.10 -12.18
CA GLY A 49 -8.03 10.08 -11.38
C GLY A 49 -8.72 10.39 -10.06
N LYS A 50 -8.06 11.24 -9.25
CA LYS A 50 -8.51 11.66 -7.93
C LYS A 50 -7.96 13.05 -7.63
N ALA A 51 -8.74 13.89 -6.95
CA ALA A 51 -8.22 15.15 -6.41
C ALA A 51 -7.34 14.83 -5.19
N LEU A 52 -6.10 15.31 -5.21
CA LEU A 52 -5.08 15.01 -4.20
C LEU A 52 -4.41 16.28 -3.67
N GLY A 53 -3.82 16.19 -2.49
CA GLY A 53 -2.99 17.24 -1.92
C GLY A 53 -1.68 17.46 -2.70
N PRO A 54 -1.00 18.60 -2.47
CA PRO A 54 0.27 18.90 -3.13
C PRO A 54 1.30 17.76 -2.99
N GLY A 55 2.00 17.45 -4.08
CA GLY A 55 3.04 16.41 -4.13
C GLY A 55 2.53 15.00 -4.44
N ASN A 56 1.22 14.77 -4.44
CA ASN A 56 0.64 13.46 -4.78
C ASN A 56 0.06 13.48 -6.19
N GLU A 57 0.12 12.36 -6.89
CA GLU A 57 -0.36 12.27 -8.27
C GLU A 57 -0.91 10.89 -8.61
N VAL A 58 -2.10 10.86 -9.22
CA VAL A 58 -2.52 9.73 -10.06
C VAL A 58 -2.17 10.13 -11.49
N VAL A 59 -1.14 9.50 -12.06
CA VAL A 59 -0.60 9.92 -13.36
C VAL A 59 -1.61 9.59 -14.46
N MET A 60 -2.12 10.60 -15.14
CA MET A 60 -3.14 10.45 -16.18
C MET A 60 -2.51 10.31 -17.57
N GLY A 61 -3.04 9.37 -18.37
CA GLY A 61 -2.64 9.17 -19.76
C GLY A 61 -3.33 10.15 -20.71
N GLY A 62 -2.87 10.17 -21.97
CA GLY A 62 -3.47 10.99 -23.03
C GLY A 62 -4.90 10.59 -23.42
N ASP A 63 -5.34 9.42 -22.99
CA ASP A 63 -6.71 8.89 -23.16
C ASP A 63 -7.68 9.37 -22.05
N GLY A 64 -7.19 10.10 -21.06
CA GLY A 64 -7.98 10.58 -19.92
C GLY A 64 -8.20 9.55 -18.81
N LEU A 65 -7.47 8.42 -18.82
CA LEU A 65 -7.50 7.40 -17.77
C LEU A 65 -6.15 7.32 -17.04
N ALA A 66 -6.17 6.92 -15.78
CA ALA A 66 -4.97 6.78 -14.95
C ALA A 66 -4.05 5.72 -15.53
N THR A 67 -2.80 6.07 -15.87
CA THR A 67 -1.79 5.17 -16.46
C THR A 67 -1.48 3.94 -15.62
N GLY A 68 -1.84 3.94 -14.33
CA GLY A 68 -1.47 2.91 -13.37
C GLY A 68 -0.39 3.37 -12.40
N GLU A 69 0.37 4.40 -12.73
CA GLU A 69 1.38 4.98 -11.84
C GLU A 69 0.72 5.93 -10.80
N LEU A 70 0.97 5.65 -9.53
CA LEU A 70 0.45 6.33 -8.34
C LEU A 70 1.63 6.85 -7.51
N ARG A 71 1.74 8.17 -7.38
CA ARG A 71 2.85 8.85 -6.69
C ARG A 71 2.41 9.39 -5.34
N GLU A 72 3.16 9.01 -4.31
CA GLU A 72 2.96 9.37 -2.90
C GLU A 72 1.70 8.79 -2.24
N VAL A 73 1.67 8.91 -0.90
CA VAL A 73 0.78 8.16 0.00
C VAL A 73 -0.70 8.40 -0.27
N GLU A 74 -1.12 9.61 -0.66
CA GLU A 74 -2.55 9.86 -0.92
C GLU A 74 -3.05 9.21 -2.23
N ALA A 75 -2.13 9.01 -3.18
CA ALA A 75 -2.44 8.38 -4.47
C ALA A 75 -2.58 6.87 -4.33
N PHE A 76 -1.62 6.19 -3.70
CA PHE A 76 -1.67 4.73 -3.50
C PHE A 76 -2.35 4.29 -2.20
N GLY A 77 -2.73 5.21 -1.32
CA GLY A 77 -3.45 4.93 -0.07
C GLY A 77 -4.69 4.04 -0.26
N PRO A 78 -5.58 4.29 -1.25
CA PRO A 78 -6.71 3.40 -1.54
C PRO A 78 -6.31 1.96 -1.87
N VAL A 79 -5.15 1.75 -2.49
CA VAL A 79 -4.62 0.40 -2.75
C VAL A 79 -4.19 -0.29 -1.46
N ASN A 80 -3.53 0.42 -0.54
CA ASN A 80 -3.19 -0.13 0.78
C ASN A 80 -4.42 -0.45 1.62
N VAL A 81 -5.50 0.34 1.49
CA VAL A 81 -6.78 0.05 2.13
C VAL A 81 -7.39 -1.22 1.55
N TYR A 82 -7.44 -1.35 0.23
CA TYR A 82 -7.93 -2.54 -0.47
C TYR A 82 -7.15 -3.81 -0.08
N ALA A 83 -5.82 -3.71 0.02
CA ALA A 83 -4.95 -4.81 0.41
C ALA A 83 -5.00 -5.15 1.92
N GLY A 84 -5.68 -4.32 2.73
CA GLY A 84 -5.73 -4.48 4.19
C GLY A 84 -4.41 -4.17 4.91
N THR A 85 -3.43 -3.59 4.24
CA THR A 85 -2.09 -3.29 4.79
C THR A 85 -1.99 -1.91 5.43
N PHE A 86 -2.97 -1.02 5.21
CA PHE A 86 -2.92 0.35 5.71
C PHE A 86 -2.83 0.47 7.24
N ARG A 87 -3.37 -0.51 7.98
CA ARG A 87 -3.46 -0.46 9.45
C ARG A 87 -2.11 -0.39 10.14
N SER A 88 -1.08 -1.03 9.57
CA SER A 88 0.27 -1.02 10.14
C SER A 88 0.97 0.35 10.05
N SER A 89 0.50 1.25 9.19
CA SER A 89 1.10 2.58 9.00
C SER A 89 0.24 3.72 9.56
N LEU A 90 -0.88 3.44 10.23
CA LEU A 90 -1.82 4.48 10.68
C LEU A 90 -1.21 5.49 11.66
N GLY A 91 -0.39 5.03 12.61
CA GLY A 91 0.29 5.95 13.53
C GLY A 91 1.22 6.94 12.82
N LEU A 92 1.87 6.52 11.72
CA LEU A 92 2.68 7.40 10.88
C LEU A 92 1.82 8.31 10.00
N SER A 93 0.84 7.74 9.30
CA SER A 93 0.11 8.43 8.24
C SER A 93 -0.99 9.37 8.75
N THR A 94 -1.58 9.07 9.90
CA THR A 94 -2.68 9.86 10.47
C THR A 94 -2.46 10.25 11.93
N GLY A 95 -1.50 9.62 12.63
CA GLY A 95 -1.36 9.75 14.07
C GLY A 95 -2.53 9.15 14.86
N GLY A 96 -3.39 8.37 14.20
CA GLY A 96 -4.67 7.94 14.72
C GLY A 96 -4.87 6.42 14.71
N GLU A 97 -6.09 6.03 15.06
CA GLU A 97 -6.53 4.64 15.15
C GLU A 97 -7.25 4.19 13.86
N PRO A 98 -7.50 2.87 13.68
CA PRO A 98 -8.40 2.41 12.63
C PRO A 98 -9.75 3.15 12.69
N PRO A 99 -10.25 3.68 11.56
CA PRO A 99 -11.50 4.47 11.55
C PRO A 99 -12.71 3.63 11.94
N GLU A 100 -12.65 2.33 11.65
CA GLU A 100 -13.59 1.32 12.11
C GLU A 100 -12.81 0.19 12.81
N PRO A 101 -13.36 -0.42 13.87
CA PRO A 101 -12.75 -1.59 14.49
C PRO A 101 -12.55 -2.71 13.45
N PRO A 102 -11.33 -3.27 13.33
CA PRO A 102 -11.09 -4.35 12.39
C PRO A 102 -11.87 -5.60 12.78
N THR A 103 -12.26 -6.38 11.78
CA THR A 103 -12.87 -7.68 11.98
C THR A 103 -11.93 -8.63 12.73
N PRO A 104 -12.44 -9.70 13.37
CA PRO A 104 -11.60 -10.71 13.99
C PRO A 104 -10.58 -11.33 13.03
N GLU A 105 -10.94 -11.57 11.76
CA GLU A 105 -10.00 -12.07 10.75
C GLU A 105 -8.89 -11.07 10.43
N GLU A 106 -9.23 -9.81 10.18
CA GLU A 106 -8.24 -8.75 9.91
C GLU A 106 -7.29 -8.56 11.09
N ARG A 107 -7.84 -8.51 12.31
CA ARG A 107 -7.03 -8.37 13.51
C ARG A 107 -6.10 -9.57 13.72
N ALA A 108 -6.53 -10.78 13.35
CA ALA A 108 -5.69 -11.97 13.41
C ALA A 108 -4.54 -11.91 12.39
N LEU A 109 -4.79 -11.40 11.18
CA LEU A 109 -3.76 -11.16 10.16
C LEU A 109 -2.73 -10.12 10.62
N ASP A 110 -3.20 -8.98 11.13
CA ASP A 110 -2.32 -7.92 11.64
C ASP A 110 -1.43 -8.43 12.79
N ARG A 111 -2.02 -9.18 13.74
CA ARG A 111 -1.29 -9.84 14.83
C ARG A 111 -0.25 -10.84 14.31
N ALA A 112 -0.60 -11.63 13.29
CA ALA A 112 0.31 -12.61 12.72
C ALA A 112 1.55 -11.94 12.11
N SER A 113 1.39 -10.82 11.42
CA SER A 113 2.49 -10.03 10.84
C SER A 113 3.46 -9.53 11.92
N ILE A 114 2.96 -8.93 13.01
CA ILE A 114 3.83 -8.47 14.10
C ILE A 114 4.54 -9.65 14.78
N LYS A 115 3.83 -10.77 15.05
CA LYS A 115 4.46 -11.96 15.63
C LYS A 115 5.57 -12.53 14.74
N ALA A 116 5.38 -12.55 13.42
CA ALA A 116 6.39 -13.00 12.48
C ALA A 116 7.63 -12.09 12.51
N ALA A 117 7.44 -10.76 12.55
CA ALA A 117 8.52 -9.80 12.67
C ALA A 117 9.30 -9.97 14.00
N LEU A 118 8.59 -10.10 15.13
CA LEU A 118 9.20 -10.34 16.44
C LEU A 118 9.99 -11.65 16.47
N ALA A 119 9.45 -12.73 15.91
CA ALA A 119 10.15 -14.00 15.80
C ALA A 119 11.42 -13.87 14.93
N TRP A 120 11.36 -13.09 13.85
CA TRP A 120 12.53 -12.79 13.02
C TRP A 120 13.59 -12.01 13.81
N CYS A 121 13.21 -10.98 14.56
CA CYS A 121 14.12 -10.22 15.42
C CYS A 121 14.78 -11.11 16.48
N ALA A 122 14.00 -11.95 17.16
CA ALA A 122 14.50 -12.86 18.19
C ALA A 122 15.54 -13.85 17.64
N ARG A 123 15.36 -14.37 16.41
CA ARG A 123 16.35 -15.24 15.75
C ARG A 123 17.71 -14.56 15.53
N HIS A 124 17.74 -13.23 15.51
CA HIS A 124 18.95 -12.43 15.36
C HIS A 124 19.43 -11.82 16.69
N GLY A 125 18.90 -12.28 17.82
CA GLY A 125 19.30 -11.81 19.15
C GLY A 125 18.73 -10.45 19.55
N ILE A 126 17.79 -9.90 18.79
CA ILE A 126 17.10 -8.65 19.13
C ILE A 126 15.94 -8.99 20.07
N THR A 127 16.06 -8.61 21.34
CA THR A 127 15.10 -8.96 22.41
C THR A 127 14.28 -7.77 22.93
N SER A 128 14.55 -6.56 22.43
CA SER A 128 13.81 -5.34 22.76
C SER A 128 13.64 -4.49 21.51
N ILE A 129 12.44 -3.97 21.30
CA ILE A 129 12.09 -3.14 20.13
C ILE A 129 11.22 -1.99 20.63
N HIS A 130 11.45 -0.80 20.08
CA HIS A 130 10.53 0.32 20.22
C HIS A 130 9.79 0.48 18.89
N ASN A 131 8.46 0.34 18.91
CA ASN A 131 7.65 0.55 17.71
C ASN A 131 7.45 2.05 17.50
N MET A 132 8.31 2.65 16.67
CA MET A 132 8.12 4.03 16.21
C MET A 132 6.85 4.10 15.36
N ASP A 133 6.11 5.19 15.49
CA ASP A 133 4.87 5.42 14.74
C ASP A 133 3.75 4.38 14.97
N GLY A 134 3.76 3.75 16.15
CA GLY A 134 2.65 2.94 16.63
C GLY A 134 1.45 3.77 17.10
N ASN A 135 0.31 3.10 17.24
CA ASN A 135 -0.93 3.61 17.84
C ASN A 135 -1.50 2.61 18.86
N LEU A 136 -2.61 2.94 19.54
CA LEU A 136 -3.19 2.07 20.58
C LEU A 136 -3.61 0.72 20.00
N TYR A 137 -4.19 0.71 18.79
CA TYR A 137 -4.53 -0.54 18.12
C TYR A 137 -3.33 -1.47 17.98
N THR A 138 -2.19 -0.98 17.47
CA THR A 138 -0.98 -1.80 17.31
C THR A 138 -0.37 -2.25 18.63
N LEU A 139 -0.56 -1.48 19.72
CA LEU A 139 -0.14 -1.87 21.07
C LEU A 139 -0.93 -3.09 21.55
N GLU A 140 -2.25 -3.07 21.37
CA GLU A 140 -3.15 -4.14 21.78
C GLU A 140 -3.03 -5.41 20.91
N LEU A 141 -2.36 -5.34 19.75
CA LEU A 141 -2.21 -6.49 18.87
C LEU A 141 -1.46 -7.67 19.52
N LEU A 142 -0.65 -7.42 20.54
CA LEU A 142 0.13 -8.46 21.22
C LEU A 142 -0.45 -8.94 22.55
N ASP A 143 -1.43 -8.23 23.10
CA ASP A 143 -2.23 -8.66 24.25
C ASP A 143 -3.11 -9.88 23.90
#